data_AF-A0A847J8R3-F1
#
_entry.id   AF-A0A847J8R3-F1
#
_cell.length_a   1.000
_cell.length_b   1.000
_cell.length_c   1.000
_cell.angle_alpha   90.00
_cell.angle_beta   90.00
_cell.angle_gamma   90.00
#
_symmetry.space_group_name_H-M   'P 1'
#
loop_
_entity.id
_entity.type
_entity.pdbx_description
1 polymer ?
#
loop_
_entity_poly.entity_id
_entity_poly.type
_entity_poly.pdbx_seq_one_letter_code
_entity_poly.pdbx_strand_id
1 'polypeptide(L)'
;MISSRRRVPALAASLAAACCGLVASSAPTVAKDTVYRPPAAKTGEAVTPPPDLVATAERLKAAAEAGDRDAVFALIGDEIAFVRTGITVEVGRSVEKIAAGTADAALERIGLAFTEGEPVAPSGQIFDFRKSRIATALTQIAASMADPDWATDPLAPGAICTRPGAVWNAAAAKRAGFETAAVFVLAAAAARARPEPGAPVVGRLAPGRLYADLSARENEWAKLRLPDGRVGWLAPRVAKAAQPWGFCFSPNRDGGWLLSTVVEALN
;
A
#
# COMPACT_ATOMS: atom_id res chain seq x y z
N MET A 1 20.08 -7.42 60.70
CA MET A 1 21.41 -7.35 61.36
C MET A 1 22.48 -7.68 60.32
N ILE A 2 23.48 -6.79 60.19
CA ILE A 2 24.84 -7.01 59.62
C ILE A 2 24.86 -7.25 58.09
N SER A 3 25.01 -6.23 57.23
CA SER A 3 26.24 -5.46 56.91
C SER A 3 27.43 -6.34 56.49
N SER A 4 27.85 -6.27 55.22
CA SER A 4 29.27 -6.30 54.85
C SER A 4 29.46 -6.04 53.35
N ARG A 5 29.99 -4.85 53.04
CA ARG A 5 30.62 -4.51 51.78
C ARG A 5 31.97 -5.24 51.67
N ARG A 6 32.33 -5.71 50.48
CA ARG A 6 33.75 -5.76 50.06
C ARG A 6 33.90 -5.27 48.62
N ARG A 7 34.57 -4.12 48.48
CA ARG A 7 35.33 -3.70 47.30
C ARG A 7 36.80 -4.04 47.58
N VAL A 8 37.53 -4.61 46.62
CA VAL A 8 38.98 -4.41 46.38
C VAL A 8 39.32 -5.00 44.97
N PRO A 9 40.50 -4.75 44.35
CA PRO A 9 40.87 -3.58 43.56
C PRO A 9 41.19 -3.91 42.07
N ALA A 10 41.45 -2.84 41.31
CA ALA A 10 42.10 -2.84 40.01
C ALA A 10 43.59 -3.25 40.09
N LEU A 11 44.06 -3.98 39.08
CA LEU A 11 45.48 -4.19 38.76
C LEU A 11 45.70 -4.10 37.25
N ALA A 12 46.18 -2.92 36.85
CA ALA A 12 47.32 -2.62 35.99
C ALA A 12 47.78 -3.57 34.85
N ALA A 13 48.13 -2.88 33.75
CA ALA A 13 49.33 -3.04 32.93
C ALA A 13 49.27 -3.94 31.67
N SER A 14 49.21 -3.24 30.54
CA SER A 14 50.19 -3.27 29.44
C SER A 14 50.44 -4.59 28.68
N LEU A 15 50.00 -4.62 27.43
CA LEU A 15 50.86 -5.07 26.32
C LEU A 15 50.39 -4.44 25.01
N ALA A 16 51.20 -3.49 24.53
CA ALA A 16 51.15 -2.97 23.19
C ALA A 16 51.71 -4.04 22.23
N ALA A 17 50.87 -4.50 21.29
CA ALA A 17 51.32 -5.25 20.13
C ALA A 17 50.93 -4.48 18.88
N ALA A 18 51.93 -3.84 18.27
CA ALA A 18 51.84 -3.20 16.98
C ALA A 18 51.62 -4.25 15.89
N CYS A 19 50.38 -4.40 15.43
CA CYS A 19 50.07 -5.06 14.16
C CYS A 19 49.84 -3.98 13.10
N CYS A 20 50.87 -3.63 12.36
CA CYS A 20 50.74 -2.92 11.08
C CYS A 20 50.15 -3.88 10.05
N GLY A 21 48.83 -4.08 10.10
CA GLY A 21 48.07 -4.66 9.00
C GLY A 21 47.88 -3.59 7.92
N LEU A 22 48.38 -3.85 6.71
CA LEU A 22 48.00 -3.09 5.52
C LEU A 22 46.46 -3.17 5.38
N VAL A 23 45.76 -2.13 5.81
CA VAL A 23 44.38 -1.91 5.40
C VAL A 23 44.46 -1.41 3.97
N ALA A 24 44.33 -2.34 3.02
CA ALA A 24 43.94 -1.97 1.66
C ALA A 24 42.56 -1.32 1.77
N SER A 25 42.56 0.01 1.87
CA SER A 25 41.35 0.83 1.86
C SER A 25 40.77 0.72 0.46
N SER A 26 40.00 -0.34 0.22
CA SER A 26 39.09 -0.42 -0.90
C SER A 26 38.04 0.66 -0.66
N ALA A 27 38.32 1.87 -1.13
CA ALA A 27 37.33 2.92 -1.22
C ALA A 27 36.11 2.31 -1.92
N PRO A 28 34.90 2.44 -1.36
CA PRO A 28 33.72 1.98 -2.05
C PRO A 28 33.70 2.72 -3.38
N THR A 29 33.80 1.97 -4.47
CA THR A 29 33.53 2.48 -5.81
C THR A 29 32.09 2.98 -5.76
N VAL A 30 31.91 4.30 -5.58
CA VAL A 30 30.59 4.94 -5.60
C VAL A 30 30.01 4.59 -6.96
N ALA A 31 29.05 3.67 -6.95
CA ALA A 31 28.42 3.19 -8.15
C ALA A 31 27.85 4.39 -8.90
N LYS A 32 28.31 4.56 -10.14
CA LYS A 32 27.94 5.62 -11.07
C LYS A 32 26.45 5.93 -11.04
N ASP A 33 26.12 7.18 -10.76
CA ASP A 33 25.14 8.03 -11.45
C ASP A 33 24.05 7.30 -12.24
N THR A 34 23.24 6.49 -11.57
CA THR A 34 21.93 6.15 -12.12
C THR A 34 21.03 7.31 -11.79
N VAL A 35 21.02 8.32 -12.68
CA VAL A 35 20.07 9.44 -12.62
C VAL A 35 18.69 8.84 -12.38
N TYR A 36 18.13 9.12 -11.21
CA TYR A 36 16.86 8.54 -10.81
C TYR A 36 15.76 9.06 -11.75
N ARG A 37 15.13 8.15 -12.48
CA ARG A 37 14.07 8.45 -13.45
C ARG A 37 12.78 7.80 -13.00
N PRO A 38 11.82 8.59 -12.47
CA PRO A 38 10.47 8.14 -12.16
C PRO A 38 9.84 7.34 -13.32
N PRO A 39 9.50 6.06 -13.12
CA PRO A 39 8.80 5.26 -14.11
C PRO A 39 7.48 5.91 -14.51
N ALA A 40 7.09 5.75 -15.77
CA ALA A 40 5.75 6.10 -16.19
C ALA A 40 4.72 5.15 -15.57
N ALA A 41 3.58 5.69 -15.17
CA ALA A 41 2.43 4.93 -14.73
C ALA A 41 1.17 5.47 -15.40
N LYS A 42 0.30 4.55 -15.81
CA LYS A 42 -1.07 4.85 -16.19
C LYS A 42 -1.92 4.79 -14.94
N THR A 43 -2.54 5.91 -14.56
CA THR A 43 -3.40 5.99 -13.38
C THR A 43 -4.87 5.87 -13.78
N GLY A 44 -5.67 5.41 -12.83
CA GLY A 44 -7.11 5.61 -12.85
C GLY A 44 -7.48 7.08 -12.91
N GLU A 45 -8.60 7.36 -13.52
CA GLU A 45 -9.19 8.70 -13.60
C GLU A 45 -10.19 8.85 -12.45
N ALA A 46 -10.23 10.03 -11.82
CA ALA A 46 -11.24 10.33 -10.81
C ALA A 46 -12.63 10.31 -11.45
N VAL A 47 -13.60 9.71 -10.74
CA VAL A 47 -14.97 9.53 -11.21
C VAL A 47 -15.93 9.95 -10.10
N THR A 48 -16.96 10.70 -10.46
CA THR A 48 -18.13 10.82 -9.59
C THR A 48 -19.01 9.59 -9.79
N PRO A 49 -19.17 8.71 -8.77
CA PRO A 49 -19.97 7.51 -8.92
C PRO A 49 -21.43 7.88 -9.21
N PRO A 50 -22.12 7.16 -10.11
CA PRO A 50 -23.52 7.43 -10.39
C PRO A 50 -24.38 7.11 -9.15
N PRO A 51 -25.57 7.75 -8.98
CA PRO A 51 -26.36 7.63 -7.76
C PRO A 51 -26.78 6.20 -7.39
N ASP A 52 -27.03 5.35 -8.39
CA ASP A 52 -27.37 3.94 -8.22
C ASP A 52 -26.19 3.09 -7.69
N LEU A 53 -24.96 3.41 -8.11
CA LEU A 53 -23.75 2.84 -7.52
C LEU A 53 -23.58 3.29 -6.07
N VAL A 54 -23.78 4.59 -5.79
CA VAL A 54 -23.70 5.12 -4.40
C VAL A 54 -24.69 4.39 -3.50
N ALA A 55 -25.95 4.26 -3.93
CA ALA A 55 -26.97 3.53 -3.17
C ALA A 55 -26.59 2.05 -2.96
N THR A 56 -25.95 1.41 -3.94
CA THR A 56 -25.46 0.03 -3.82
C THR A 56 -24.31 -0.08 -2.81
N ALA A 57 -23.36 0.85 -2.87
CA ALA A 57 -22.24 0.95 -1.92
C ALA A 57 -22.73 1.19 -0.48
N GLU A 58 -23.75 2.03 -0.29
CA GLU A 58 -24.37 2.27 1.02
C GLU A 58 -25.05 1.00 1.58
N ARG A 59 -25.79 0.25 0.74
CA ARG A 59 -26.35 -1.05 1.16
C ARG A 59 -25.26 -2.04 1.55
N LEU A 60 -24.20 -2.13 0.74
CA LEU A 60 -23.07 -3.01 1.02
C LEU A 60 -22.37 -2.64 2.33
N LYS A 61 -22.13 -1.34 2.55
CA LYS A 61 -21.57 -0.81 3.80
C LYS A 61 -22.43 -1.18 5.00
N ALA A 62 -23.73 -0.92 4.93
CA ALA A 62 -24.66 -1.20 6.03
C ALA A 62 -24.72 -2.70 6.37
N ALA A 63 -24.77 -3.56 5.36
CA ALA A 63 -24.71 -5.02 5.54
C ALA A 63 -23.40 -5.46 6.20
N ALA A 64 -22.27 -4.89 5.77
CA ALA A 64 -20.96 -5.19 6.33
C ALA A 64 -20.83 -4.73 7.80
N GLU A 65 -21.32 -3.54 8.13
CA GLU A 65 -21.36 -3.00 9.51
C GLU A 65 -22.27 -3.84 10.42
N ALA A 66 -23.37 -4.38 9.88
CA ALA A 66 -24.26 -5.29 10.59
C ALA A 66 -23.71 -6.72 10.73
N GLY A 67 -22.62 -7.06 10.02
CA GLY A 67 -22.09 -8.41 9.94
C GLY A 67 -22.97 -9.39 9.16
N ASP A 68 -23.89 -8.88 8.33
CA ASP A 68 -24.81 -9.67 7.51
C ASP A 68 -24.09 -10.19 6.26
N ARG A 69 -23.60 -11.42 6.35
CA ARG A 69 -22.79 -12.05 5.30
C ARG A 69 -23.58 -12.34 4.05
N ASP A 70 -24.84 -12.73 4.20
CA ASP A 70 -25.70 -13.09 3.06
C ASP A 70 -26.10 -11.84 2.29
N ALA A 71 -26.42 -10.74 2.99
CA ALA A 71 -26.69 -9.45 2.35
C ALA A 71 -25.45 -8.86 1.67
N VAL A 72 -24.26 -9.01 2.25
CA VAL A 72 -23.00 -8.64 1.58
C VAL A 72 -22.80 -9.51 0.33
N PHE A 73 -22.94 -10.83 0.45
CA PHE A 73 -22.72 -11.75 -0.66
C PHE A 73 -23.69 -11.54 -1.82
N ALA A 74 -24.94 -11.16 -1.56
CA ALA A 74 -25.92 -10.80 -2.58
C ALA A 74 -25.51 -9.60 -3.46
N LEU A 75 -24.50 -8.82 -3.02
CA LEU A 75 -23.95 -7.68 -3.75
C LEU A 75 -22.57 -7.97 -4.36
N ILE A 76 -22.08 -9.21 -4.25
CA ILE A 76 -20.84 -9.68 -4.86
C ILE A 76 -21.18 -10.39 -6.18
N GLY A 77 -20.41 -10.14 -7.24
CA GLY A 77 -20.58 -10.85 -8.51
C GLY A 77 -20.24 -12.34 -8.40
N ASP A 78 -20.83 -13.16 -9.28
CA ASP A 78 -20.56 -14.61 -9.33
C ASP A 78 -19.07 -14.96 -9.50
N GLU A 79 -18.32 -14.05 -10.12
CA GLU A 79 -16.87 -14.08 -10.25
C GLU A 79 -16.27 -12.81 -9.64
N ILE A 80 -15.17 -12.97 -8.91
CA ILE A 80 -14.41 -11.89 -8.29
C ILE A 80 -13.03 -11.83 -8.94
N ALA A 81 -12.66 -10.66 -9.45
CA ALA A 81 -11.31 -10.37 -9.89
C ALA A 81 -10.46 -9.86 -8.70
N PHE A 82 -9.29 -10.46 -8.48
CA PHE A 82 -8.28 -10.01 -7.53
C PHE A 82 -7.17 -9.33 -8.30
N VAL A 83 -7.10 -8.00 -8.20
CA VAL A 83 -6.01 -7.22 -8.77
C VAL A 83 -4.89 -7.18 -7.73
N ARG A 84 -3.89 -8.02 -7.93
CA ARG A 84 -2.74 -8.19 -7.06
C ARG A 84 -1.66 -7.19 -7.41
N THR A 85 -1.13 -6.50 -6.39
CA THR A 85 0.12 -5.76 -6.47
C THR A 85 1.11 -6.32 -5.46
N GLY A 86 2.42 -6.27 -5.72
CA GLY A 86 3.37 -6.43 -4.62
C GLY A 86 3.49 -5.16 -3.79
N ILE A 87 3.95 -5.30 -2.55
CA ILE A 87 4.28 -4.19 -1.63
C ILE A 87 5.51 -3.40 -2.10
N THR A 88 6.30 -3.94 -3.02
CA THR A 88 7.28 -3.16 -3.76
C THR A 88 6.81 -3.01 -5.21
N VAL A 89 7.07 -1.83 -5.79
CA VAL A 89 6.70 -1.57 -7.20
C VAL A 89 7.60 -2.30 -8.21
N GLU A 90 8.57 -3.10 -7.78
CA GLU A 90 9.27 -4.02 -8.68
C GLU A 90 8.45 -5.27 -9.02
N VAL A 91 7.39 -5.54 -8.27
CA VAL A 91 6.41 -6.59 -8.59
C VAL A 91 5.27 -5.97 -9.38
N GLY A 92 5.07 -6.45 -10.61
CA GLY A 92 4.00 -5.96 -11.47
C GLY A 92 2.63 -6.37 -10.95
N ARG A 93 1.62 -5.58 -11.34
CA ARG A 93 0.24 -5.94 -11.02
C ARG A 93 -0.26 -7.06 -11.92
N SER A 94 -1.07 -7.94 -11.36
CA SER A 94 -1.71 -9.05 -12.07
C SER A 94 -3.18 -9.16 -11.69
N VAL A 95 -3.95 -9.89 -12.50
CA VAL A 95 -5.37 -10.12 -12.24
C VAL A 95 -5.59 -11.63 -12.17
N GLU A 96 -6.15 -12.10 -11.06
CA GLU A 96 -6.67 -13.45 -10.90
C GLU A 96 -8.20 -13.39 -10.83
N LYS A 97 -8.90 -14.30 -11.48
CA LYS A 97 -10.36 -14.41 -11.39
C LYS A 97 -10.71 -15.70 -10.70
N ILE A 98 -11.66 -15.64 -9.78
CA ILE A 98 -12.17 -16.81 -9.07
C ILE A 98 -13.69 -16.75 -8.99
N ALA A 99 -14.33 -17.92 -8.94
CA ALA A 99 -15.75 -17.99 -8.58
C ALA A 99 -15.93 -17.56 -7.11
N ALA A 100 -16.99 -16.81 -6.82
CA ALA A 100 -17.30 -16.34 -5.48
C ALA A 100 -17.69 -17.50 -4.54
N GLY A 101 -18.38 -18.52 -5.06
CA GLY A 101 -18.75 -19.72 -4.32
C GLY A 101 -19.84 -19.47 -3.29
N THR A 102 -19.52 -19.56 -2.00
CA THR A 102 -20.45 -19.27 -0.89
C THR A 102 -20.10 -17.95 -0.22
N ALA A 103 -21.03 -17.38 0.55
CA ALA A 103 -20.81 -16.14 1.30
C ALA A 103 -19.53 -16.18 2.14
N ASP A 104 -19.36 -17.22 2.96
CA ASP A 104 -18.16 -17.35 3.79
C ASP A 104 -16.89 -17.56 2.96
N ALA A 105 -16.93 -18.31 1.85
CA ALA A 105 -15.75 -18.56 1.03
C ALA A 105 -15.28 -17.28 0.33
N ALA A 106 -16.21 -16.50 -0.24
CA ALA A 106 -15.93 -15.20 -0.81
C ALA A 106 -15.36 -14.24 0.23
N LEU A 107 -16.02 -14.10 1.39
CA LEU A 107 -15.59 -13.20 2.45
C LEU A 107 -14.27 -13.61 3.09
N GLU A 108 -14.01 -14.90 3.28
CA GLU A 108 -12.71 -15.37 3.75
C GLU A 108 -11.60 -14.98 2.78
N ARG A 109 -11.84 -15.16 1.47
CA ARG A 109 -10.86 -14.84 0.43
C ARG A 109 -10.63 -13.33 0.30
N ILE A 110 -11.68 -12.52 0.39
CA ILE A 110 -11.58 -11.06 0.49
C ILE A 110 -10.78 -10.68 1.74
N GLY A 111 -11.06 -11.29 2.88
CA GLY A 111 -10.36 -11.00 4.13
C GLY A 111 -8.87 -11.28 4.07
N LEU A 112 -8.50 -12.39 3.44
CA LEU A 112 -7.11 -12.75 3.19
C LEU A 112 -6.36 -11.68 2.38
N ALA A 113 -7.02 -11.08 1.39
CA ALA A 113 -6.44 -10.02 0.56
C ALA A 113 -6.05 -8.73 1.32
N PHE A 114 -6.57 -8.54 2.53
CA PHE A 114 -6.24 -7.41 3.41
C PHE A 114 -5.54 -7.84 4.70
N THR A 115 -5.06 -9.07 4.77
CA THR A 115 -4.35 -9.57 5.95
C THR A 115 -2.86 -9.66 5.64
N GLU A 116 -2.06 -8.84 6.35
CA GLU A 116 -0.60 -8.93 6.28
C GLU A 116 -0.08 -9.95 7.29
N GLY A 117 0.57 -11.01 6.79
CA GLY A 117 1.11 -12.08 7.62
C GLY A 117 0.05 -13.00 8.23
N GLU A 118 0.49 -14.03 8.94
CA GLU A 118 -0.43 -14.88 9.70
C GLU A 118 -0.64 -14.28 11.10
N PRO A 119 -1.89 -13.97 11.50
CA PRO A 119 -2.16 -13.52 12.85
C PRO A 119 -1.75 -14.60 13.86
N VAL A 120 -0.97 -14.21 14.86
CA VAL A 120 -0.51 -15.10 15.92
C VAL A 120 -1.48 -14.99 17.10
N ALA A 121 -2.11 -16.09 17.49
CA ALA A 121 -2.92 -16.10 18.71
C ALA A 121 -2.05 -15.80 19.95
N PRO A 122 -2.63 -15.16 20.98
CA PRO A 122 -2.05 -15.19 22.32
C PRO A 122 -1.74 -16.63 22.73
N SER A 123 -0.63 -16.85 23.44
CA SER A 123 -0.18 -18.20 23.77
C SER A 123 -1.29 -19.01 24.46
N GLY A 124 -1.52 -20.23 23.97
CA GLY A 124 -2.52 -21.14 24.52
C GLY A 124 -3.95 -20.99 23.98
N GLN A 125 -4.23 -20.08 23.03
CA GLN A 125 -5.52 -19.99 22.35
C GLN A 125 -5.49 -20.56 20.93
N ILE A 126 -6.58 -21.21 20.51
CA ILE A 126 -6.79 -21.60 19.11
C ILE A 126 -7.25 -20.36 18.35
N PHE A 127 -6.51 -19.97 17.32
CA PHE A 127 -6.89 -18.88 16.43
C PHE A 127 -7.83 -19.39 15.33
N ASP A 128 -9.04 -18.84 15.23
CA ASP A 128 -9.93 -19.11 14.10
C ASP A 128 -9.64 -18.13 12.96
N PHE A 129 -8.73 -18.55 12.06
CA PHE A 129 -8.33 -17.76 10.90
C PHE A 129 -9.49 -17.40 9.98
N ARG A 130 -10.45 -18.32 9.80
CA ARG A 130 -11.59 -18.09 8.91
C ARG A 130 -12.49 -17.01 9.46
N LYS A 131 -12.86 -17.10 10.74
CA LYS A 131 -13.64 -16.05 11.41
C LYS A 131 -12.93 -14.70 11.39
N SER A 132 -11.62 -14.68 11.64
CA SER A 132 -10.83 -13.44 11.59
C SER A 132 -10.83 -12.82 10.20
N ARG A 133 -10.60 -13.61 9.14
CA ARG A 133 -10.59 -13.10 7.76
C ARG A 133 -11.95 -12.56 7.35
N ILE A 134 -13.04 -13.27 7.66
CA ILE A 134 -14.39 -12.78 7.38
C ILE A 134 -14.63 -11.44 8.09
N ALA A 135 -14.23 -11.30 9.36
CA ALA A 135 -14.33 -10.03 10.08
C ALA A 135 -13.48 -8.92 9.43
N THR A 136 -12.26 -9.24 8.97
CA THR A 136 -11.41 -8.32 8.21
C THR A 136 -12.10 -7.87 6.92
N ALA A 137 -12.69 -8.78 6.15
CA ALA A 137 -13.38 -8.47 4.91
C ALA A 137 -14.52 -7.48 5.14
N LEU A 138 -15.39 -7.74 6.11
CA LEU A 138 -16.52 -6.88 6.45
C LEU A 138 -16.04 -5.49 6.87
N THR A 139 -15.01 -5.43 7.72
CA THR A 139 -14.41 -4.16 8.16
C THR A 139 -13.86 -3.35 6.99
N GLN A 140 -13.12 -4.00 6.08
CA GLN A 140 -12.49 -3.33 4.93
C GLN A 140 -13.54 -2.87 3.91
N ILE A 141 -14.56 -3.68 3.67
CA ILE A 141 -15.70 -3.31 2.83
C ILE A 141 -16.36 -2.04 3.38
N ALA A 142 -16.75 -2.05 4.66
CA ALA A 142 -17.41 -0.91 5.29
C ALA A 142 -16.55 0.37 5.23
N ALA A 143 -15.25 0.26 5.55
CA ALA A 143 -14.33 1.39 5.53
C ALA A 143 -14.12 1.96 4.12
N SER A 144 -14.03 1.10 3.10
CA SER A 144 -13.74 1.53 1.73
C SER A 144 -14.91 2.27 1.07
N MET A 145 -16.15 1.99 1.46
CA MET A 145 -17.32 2.69 0.89
C MET A 145 -17.41 4.17 1.32
N ALA A 146 -16.70 4.55 2.38
CA ALA A 146 -16.63 5.94 2.84
C ALA A 146 -15.52 6.76 2.16
N ASP A 147 -14.73 6.14 1.27
CA ASP A 147 -13.63 6.82 0.57
C ASP A 147 -14.19 7.88 -0.41
N PRO A 148 -13.71 9.13 -0.36
CA PRO A 148 -14.18 10.18 -1.28
C PRO A 148 -13.51 10.11 -2.67
N ASP A 149 -12.44 9.33 -2.84
CA ASP A 149 -11.57 9.36 -4.02
C ASP A 149 -11.94 8.26 -5.05
N TRP A 150 -13.23 8.15 -5.37
CA TRP A 150 -13.70 7.19 -6.38
C TRP A 150 -13.06 7.45 -7.74
N ALA A 151 -12.69 6.37 -8.43
CA ALA A 151 -11.91 6.44 -9.66
C ALA A 151 -11.99 5.14 -10.46
N THR A 152 -11.39 5.12 -11.65
CA THR A 152 -11.20 3.88 -12.42
C THR A 152 -9.93 3.12 -12.00
N ASP A 153 -9.80 1.86 -12.42
CA ASP A 153 -8.54 1.11 -12.37
C ASP A 153 -8.22 0.57 -13.77
N PRO A 154 -7.03 0.82 -14.34
CA PRO A 154 -6.66 0.27 -15.64
C PRO A 154 -6.71 -1.27 -15.75
N LEU A 155 -6.72 -2.00 -14.62
CA LEU A 155 -6.87 -3.47 -14.58
C LEU A 155 -8.29 -3.96 -14.26
N ALA A 156 -9.24 -3.06 -14.02
CA ALA A 156 -10.65 -3.36 -13.84
C ALA A 156 -11.48 -2.58 -14.89
N PRO A 157 -11.39 -2.94 -16.18
CA PRO A 157 -12.01 -2.16 -17.25
C PRO A 157 -13.54 -2.10 -17.08
N GLY A 158 -14.08 -0.89 -17.16
CA GLY A 158 -15.51 -0.63 -17.00
C GLY A 158 -16.01 -0.58 -15.56
N ALA A 159 -15.15 -0.87 -14.58
CA ALA A 159 -15.50 -0.77 -13.17
C ALA A 159 -15.21 0.63 -12.61
N ILE A 160 -15.95 0.99 -11.56
CA ILE A 160 -15.66 2.17 -10.73
C ILE A 160 -15.19 1.66 -9.37
N CYS A 161 -14.04 2.15 -8.93
CA CYS A 161 -13.34 1.72 -7.74
C CYS A 161 -13.42 2.77 -6.63
N THR A 162 -13.37 2.32 -5.38
CA THR A 162 -13.30 3.19 -4.20
C THR A 162 -11.98 3.95 -4.10
N ARG A 163 -10.98 3.59 -4.92
CA ARG A 163 -9.68 4.27 -5.01
C ARG A 163 -9.12 4.21 -6.44
N PRO A 164 -8.27 5.18 -6.84
CA PRO A 164 -7.59 5.15 -8.12
C PRO A 164 -6.58 4.00 -8.20
N GLY A 165 -6.71 3.17 -9.25
CA GLY A 165 -5.69 2.19 -9.61
C GLY A 165 -4.49 2.81 -10.32
N ALA A 166 -3.40 2.05 -10.46
CA ALA A 166 -2.27 2.43 -11.30
C ALA A 166 -1.60 1.21 -11.94
N VAL A 167 -1.09 1.34 -13.16
CA VAL A 167 -0.27 0.30 -13.82
C VAL A 167 1.04 0.92 -14.27
N TRP A 168 2.13 0.20 -14.03
CA TRP A 168 3.48 0.63 -14.38
C TRP A 168 4.30 -0.54 -14.93
N ASN A 169 5.45 -0.21 -15.50
CA ASN A 169 6.42 -1.21 -15.90
C ASN A 169 7.30 -1.58 -14.69
N ALA A 170 7.04 -2.74 -14.10
CA ALA A 170 7.74 -3.22 -12.90
C ALA A 170 9.25 -3.37 -13.11
N ALA A 171 9.68 -3.84 -14.30
CA ALA A 171 11.09 -3.93 -14.65
C ALA A 171 11.75 -2.53 -14.76
N ALA A 172 11.01 -1.51 -15.18
CA ALA A 172 11.49 -0.13 -15.17
C ALA A 172 11.61 0.42 -13.74
N ALA A 173 10.66 0.11 -12.86
CA ALA A 173 10.73 0.47 -11.45
C ALA A 173 11.94 -0.20 -10.76
N LYS A 174 12.17 -1.49 -11.00
CA LYS A 174 13.36 -2.21 -10.54
C LYS A 174 14.65 -1.57 -11.02
N ARG A 175 14.76 -1.25 -12.32
CA ARG A 175 15.93 -0.54 -12.87
C ARG A 175 16.12 0.87 -12.30
N ALA A 176 15.04 1.52 -11.87
CA ALA A 176 15.09 2.83 -11.22
C ALA A 176 15.47 2.76 -9.73
N GLY A 177 15.75 1.56 -9.20
CA GLY A 177 16.17 1.35 -7.82
C GLY A 177 15.06 1.68 -6.82
N PHE A 178 13.83 1.26 -7.13
CA PHE A 178 12.74 1.26 -6.15
C PHE A 178 12.90 0.02 -5.27
N GLU A 179 13.28 0.24 -4.01
CA GLU A 179 13.39 -0.78 -2.98
C GLU A 179 12.23 -0.71 -1.98
N THR A 180 11.34 0.27 -2.16
CA THR A 180 10.26 0.63 -1.24
C THR A 180 8.92 0.79 -1.97
N ALA A 181 7.89 1.14 -1.21
CA ALA A 181 6.62 1.62 -1.75
C ALA A 181 6.83 2.84 -2.68
N ALA A 182 5.82 3.15 -3.48
CA ALA A 182 5.83 4.33 -4.33
C ALA A 182 4.51 5.09 -4.20
N VAL A 183 4.56 6.37 -4.54
CA VAL A 183 3.36 7.17 -4.80
C VAL A 183 3.25 7.46 -6.29
N PHE A 184 2.03 7.48 -6.81
CA PHE A 184 1.77 8.13 -8.09
C PHE A 184 1.27 9.55 -7.86
N VAL A 185 1.61 10.40 -8.81
CA VAL A 185 1.23 11.80 -8.83
C VAL A 185 0.11 11.97 -9.84
N LEU A 186 -1.06 12.40 -9.38
CA LEU A 186 -2.27 12.57 -10.22
C LEU A 186 -2.23 13.86 -11.04
N ALA A 187 -1.61 14.92 -10.51
CA ALA A 187 -1.51 16.22 -11.14
C ALA A 187 -0.13 16.83 -10.87
N ALA A 188 0.35 17.71 -11.75
CA ALA A 188 1.62 18.39 -11.55
C ALA A 188 1.68 19.04 -10.16
N ALA A 189 2.71 18.72 -9.39
CA ALA A 189 2.77 19.08 -7.98
C ALA A 189 4.14 19.63 -7.56
N ALA A 190 4.13 20.52 -6.57
CA ALA A 190 5.35 21.04 -5.97
C ALA A 190 5.76 20.15 -4.79
N ALA A 191 6.96 19.58 -4.85
CA ALA A 191 7.59 18.95 -3.69
C ALA A 191 8.25 20.03 -2.82
N ARG A 192 8.04 19.95 -1.51
CA ARG A 192 8.47 20.98 -0.55
C ARG A 192 9.56 20.49 0.40
N ALA A 193 10.35 21.41 0.94
CA ALA A 193 11.44 21.07 1.86
C ALA A 193 10.94 20.48 3.20
N ARG A 194 9.72 20.85 3.61
CA ARG A 194 9.05 20.43 4.86
C ARG A 194 7.58 20.07 4.58
N PRO A 195 6.93 19.24 5.40
CA PRO A 195 5.54 18.79 5.21
C PRO A 195 4.50 19.86 5.61
N GLU A 196 4.59 21.03 4.99
CA GLU A 196 3.67 22.16 5.23
C GLU A 196 3.40 22.97 3.95
N PRO A 197 2.20 23.54 3.74
CA PRO A 197 1.83 24.25 2.51
C PRO A 197 2.71 25.47 2.16
N GLY A 198 3.39 26.07 3.14
CA GLY A 198 4.24 27.26 2.96
C GLY A 198 5.73 26.97 2.76
N ALA A 199 6.17 25.73 2.92
CA ALA A 199 7.59 25.41 2.85
C ALA A 199 8.17 25.65 1.45
N PRO A 200 9.47 26.01 1.35
CA PRO A 200 10.14 26.23 0.06
C PRO A 200 9.95 25.04 -0.88
N VAL A 201 9.68 25.34 -2.15
CA VAL A 201 9.60 24.32 -3.20
C VAL A 201 11.00 23.84 -3.54
N VAL A 202 11.23 22.54 -3.41
CA VAL A 202 12.50 21.89 -3.74
C VAL A 202 12.42 21.12 -5.05
N GLY A 203 11.23 20.81 -5.55
CA GLY A 203 11.09 20.13 -6.84
C GLY A 203 9.70 20.26 -7.42
N ARG A 204 9.58 19.88 -8.70
CA ARG A 204 8.28 19.74 -9.37
C ARG A 204 8.13 18.31 -9.87
N LEU A 205 6.98 17.72 -9.59
CA LEU A 205 6.64 16.37 -9.95
C LEU A 205 5.69 16.41 -11.15
N ALA A 206 5.91 15.51 -12.10
CA ALA A 206 5.06 15.35 -13.26
C ALA A 206 3.95 14.34 -12.95
N PRO A 207 2.72 14.55 -13.45
CA PRO A 207 1.65 13.58 -13.34
C PRO A 207 1.99 12.29 -14.12
N GLY A 208 1.34 11.17 -13.75
CA GLY A 208 1.53 9.89 -14.43
C GLY A 208 2.92 9.27 -14.22
N ARG A 209 3.56 9.61 -13.09
CA ARG A 209 4.88 9.11 -12.70
C ARG A 209 4.82 8.48 -11.32
N LEU A 210 5.63 7.44 -11.12
CA LEU A 210 5.89 6.85 -9.81
C LEU A 210 7.10 7.49 -9.16
N TYR A 211 6.93 7.92 -7.91
CA TYR A 211 8.01 8.45 -7.08
C TYR A 211 8.24 7.54 -5.89
N ALA A 212 9.50 7.21 -5.60
CA ALA A 212 9.88 6.37 -4.48
C ALA A 212 9.45 7.03 -3.18
N ASP A 213 8.61 6.30 -2.43
CA ASP A 213 8.19 6.67 -1.09
C ASP A 213 9.26 6.19 -0.12
N LEU A 214 9.75 7.10 0.73
CA LEU A 214 10.75 6.78 1.74
C LEU A 214 10.10 6.29 3.04
N SER A 215 8.84 5.86 2.97
CA SER A 215 8.02 5.28 4.05
C SER A 215 7.87 6.19 5.28
N ALA A 216 8.17 7.48 5.13
CA ALA A 216 8.00 8.48 6.18
C ALA A 216 6.78 9.34 5.86
N ARG A 217 5.85 9.39 6.80
CA ARG A 217 4.63 10.20 6.76
C ARG A 217 4.62 11.18 7.92
N GLU A 218 4.34 12.45 7.63
CA GLU A 218 4.21 13.49 8.65
C GLU A 218 3.04 14.39 8.26
N ASN A 219 2.02 14.47 9.13
CA ASN A 219 0.77 15.18 8.83
C ASN A 219 0.16 14.78 7.47
N GLU A 220 0.19 13.47 7.16
CA GLU A 220 -0.25 12.88 5.88
C GLU A 220 0.62 13.23 4.65
N TRP A 221 1.68 14.03 4.78
CA TRP A 221 2.60 14.29 3.67
C TRP A 221 3.49 13.09 3.38
N ALA A 222 3.70 12.81 2.09
CA ALA A 222 4.59 11.75 1.64
C ALA A 222 6.02 12.29 1.47
N LYS A 223 7.01 11.64 2.07
CA LYS A 223 8.43 11.94 1.85
C LYS A 223 8.97 11.14 0.67
N LEU A 224 9.49 11.82 -0.34
CA LEU A 224 9.82 11.22 -1.64
C LEU A 224 11.26 11.51 -2.07
N ARG A 225 11.85 10.60 -2.84
CA ARG A 225 13.07 10.87 -3.62
C ARG A 225 12.73 11.63 -4.90
N LEU A 226 13.45 12.71 -5.18
CA LEU A 226 13.32 13.54 -6.38
C LEU A 226 14.32 13.11 -7.46
N PRO A 227 14.07 13.38 -8.76
CA PRO A 227 14.95 13.00 -9.88
C PRO A 227 16.42 13.44 -9.74
N ASP A 228 16.66 14.56 -9.05
CA ASP A 228 17.99 15.10 -8.77
C ASP A 228 18.65 14.51 -7.51
N GLY A 229 18.05 13.48 -6.91
CA GLY A 229 18.53 12.80 -5.71
C GLY A 229 18.14 13.49 -4.39
N ARG A 230 17.57 14.70 -4.43
CA ARG A 230 17.09 15.36 -3.21
C ARG A 230 15.84 14.67 -2.66
N VAL A 231 15.49 15.05 -1.44
CA VAL A 231 14.25 14.63 -0.79
C VAL A 231 13.27 15.80 -0.75
N GLY A 232 12.00 15.51 -0.99
CA GLY A 232 10.92 16.48 -0.85
C GLY A 232 9.66 15.85 -0.25
N TRP A 233 8.77 16.71 0.22
CA TRP A 233 7.49 16.35 0.79
C TRP A 233 6.36 16.71 -0.18
N LEU A 234 5.44 15.77 -0.36
CA LEU A 234 4.29 15.91 -1.24
C LEU A 234 2.99 15.87 -0.43
N ALA A 235 2.09 16.81 -0.73
CA ALA A 235 0.83 16.94 -0.01
C ALA A 235 -0.09 15.71 -0.25
N PRO A 236 -0.92 15.33 0.74
CA PRO A 236 -1.73 14.11 0.68
C PRO A 236 -2.71 14.07 -0.50
N ARG A 237 -3.30 15.22 -0.85
CA ARG A 237 -4.29 15.31 -1.94
C ARG A 237 -3.74 14.93 -3.31
N VAL A 238 -2.43 15.05 -3.51
CA VAL A 238 -1.77 14.77 -4.81
C VAL A 238 -0.92 13.50 -4.79
N ALA A 239 -0.59 12.99 -3.61
CA ALA A 239 0.16 11.75 -3.40
C ALA A 239 -0.80 10.60 -3.13
N LYS A 240 -0.96 9.68 -4.09
CA LYS A 240 -1.71 8.44 -3.87
C LYS A 240 -0.77 7.26 -3.82
N ALA A 241 -1.00 6.34 -2.89
CA ALA A 241 -0.21 5.12 -2.78
C ALA A 241 -0.36 4.29 -4.06
N ALA A 242 0.76 3.84 -4.63
CA ALA A 242 0.75 2.98 -5.82
C ALA A 242 0.17 1.59 -5.57
N GLN A 243 0.02 1.22 -4.30
CA GLN A 243 -0.67 0.01 -3.83
C GLN A 243 -2.00 0.39 -3.17
N PRO A 244 -3.03 0.70 -3.95
CA PRO A 244 -4.34 0.95 -3.36
C PRO A 244 -4.92 -0.39 -2.90
N TRP A 245 -5.31 -0.44 -1.63
CA TRP A 245 -6.33 -1.37 -1.15
C TRP A 245 -7.71 -0.81 -1.45
N GLY A 246 -8.61 -1.61 -1.99
CA GLY A 246 -9.98 -1.16 -2.24
C GLY A 246 -10.82 -2.16 -3.02
N PHE A 247 -11.99 -1.69 -3.45
CA PHE A 247 -12.99 -2.48 -4.16
C PHE A 247 -13.41 -1.77 -5.44
N CYS A 248 -13.79 -2.54 -6.46
CA CYS A 248 -14.43 -2.00 -7.65
C CYS A 248 -15.76 -2.66 -7.94
N PHE A 249 -16.65 -1.87 -8.52
CA PHE A 249 -17.99 -2.25 -8.89
C PHE A 249 -18.13 -2.22 -10.40
N SER A 250 -18.72 -3.28 -10.94
CA SER A 250 -19.10 -3.34 -12.34
C SER A 250 -20.62 -3.30 -12.48
N PRO A 251 -21.15 -2.70 -13.56
CA PRO A 251 -22.56 -2.79 -13.86
C PRO A 251 -22.94 -4.26 -14.15
N ASN A 252 -24.08 -4.69 -13.62
CA ASN A 252 -24.64 -6.01 -13.91
C ASN A 252 -25.63 -5.94 -15.08
N ARG A 253 -26.10 -7.09 -15.56
CA ARG A 253 -27.02 -7.18 -16.71
C ARG A 253 -28.40 -6.57 -16.45
N ASP A 254 -28.78 -6.48 -15.18
CA ASP A 254 -30.08 -5.98 -14.74
C ASP A 254 -30.08 -4.46 -14.46
N GLY A 255 -28.97 -3.78 -14.78
CA GLY A 255 -28.81 -2.34 -14.60
C GLY A 255 -28.46 -1.91 -13.17
N GLY A 256 -28.08 -2.86 -12.30
CA GLY A 256 -27.52 -2.59 -10.98
C GLY A 256 -25.98 -2.64 -10.98
N TRP A 257 -25.40 -2.60 -9.78
CA TRP A 257 -23.96 -2.69 -9.56
C TRP A 257 -23.63 -3.86 -8.64
N LEU A 258 -22.50 -4.53 -8.89
CA LEU A 258 -21.99 -5.60 -8.05
C LEU A 258 -20.51 -5.35 -7.75
N LEU A 259 -20.09 -5.68 -6.53
CA LEU A 259 -18.67 -5.78 -6.20
C LEU A 259 -18.07 -6.89 -7.06
N SER A 260 -17.21 -6.50 -7.99
CA SER A 260 -16.63 -7.40 -8.99
C SER A 260 -15.13 -7.58 -8.80
N THR A 261 -14.48 -6.66 -8.10
CA THR A 261 -13.03 -6.61 -8.01
C THR A 261 -12.56 -6.24 -6.61
N VAL A 262 -11.54 -6.93 -6.15
CA VAL A 262 -10.78 -6.63 -4.93
C VAL A 262 -9.38 -6.23 -5.35
N VAL A 263 -8.89 -5.09 -4.88
CA VAL A 263 -7.52 -4.65 -5.11
C VAL A 263 -6.70 -4.92 -3.86
N GLU A 264 -5.70 -5.79 -3.99
CA GLU A 264 -4.92 -6.33 -2.88
C GLU A 264 -3.43 -6.06 -3.05
N ALA A 265 -2.74 -5.88 -1.92
CA ALA A 265 -1.27 -5.78 -1.88
C ALA A 265 -0.69 -7.00 -1.16
N LEU A 266 0.13 -7.76 -1.87
CA LEU A 266 0.78 -8.96 -1.39
C LEU A 266 2.18 -8.65 -0.86
N ASN A 267 2.51 -9.26 0.28
CA ASN A 267 3.89 -9.43 0.77
C ASN A 267 4.64 -10.47 -0.08
#